data_AF-N4WYG5-F1
#
_entry.id   AF-N4WYG5-F1
#
_cell.length_a   1.000
_cell.length_b   1.000
_cell.length_c   1.000
_cell.angle_alpha   90.00
_cell.angle_beta   90.00
_cell.angle_gamma   90.00
#
_symmetry.space_group_name_H-M   'P 1'
#
loop_
_entity.id
_entity.type
_entity.pdbx_description
1 polymer ?
#
loop_
_entity_poly.entity_id
_entity_poly.type
_entity_poly.pdbx_seq_one_letter_code
_entity_poly.pdbx_strand_id
1 'polypeptide(L)' 'MGTRHRAALGISEVTDSVTITVSEETGGISVTKNGELHRDLDKETLANLLQNELMHKFKPSSSRTWNWMVKRNE' A
#
# COMPACT_ATOMS: atom_id res chain seq x y z
N MET A 1 0.16 5.19 22.90
CA MET A 1 1.24 4.89 21.91
C MET A 1 2.17 3.85 22.50
N GLY A 2 2.15 2.63 21.97
CA GLY A 2 2.92 1.49 22.49
C GLY A 2 4.13 1.08 21.63
N THR A 3 4.79 -0.02 22.00
CA THR A 3 5.98 -0.56 21.31
C THR A 3 5.73 -0.87 19.83
N ARG A 4 4.56 -1.42 19.48
CA ARG A 4 4.19 -1.71 18.08
C ARG A 4 4.20 -0.46 17.20
N HIS A 5 3.70 0.65 17.72
CA HIS A 5 3.67 1.91 16.98
C HIS A 5 5.07 2.49 16.78
N ARG A 6 5.94 2.38 17.80
CA ARG A 6 7.35 2.79 17.67
C ARG A 6 8.12 1.92 16.68
N ALA A 7 7.87 0.62 16.66
CA ALA A 7 8.46 -0.29 15.68
C ALA A 7 7.98 0.03 14.26
N ALA A 8 6.67 0.29 14.09
CA ALA A 8 6.10 0.71 12.82
C ALA A 8 6.68 2.04 12.31
N LEU A 9 6.90 3.01 13.22
CA LEU A 9 7.59 4.25 12.90
C LEU A 9 9.03 3.99 12.44
N GLY A 10 9.81 3.28 13.25
CA GLY A 10 11.21 3.01 12.94
C GLY A 10 11.43 2.28 11.61
N ILE A 11 10.59 1.29 11.27
CA ILE A 11 10.74 0.61 9.97
C ILE A 11 10.40 1.53 8.80
N SER A 12 9.37 2.37 8.93
CA SER A 12 8.94 3.30 7.88
C SER A 12 9.88 4.50 7.68
N GLU A 13 10.75 4.79 8.64
CA GLU A 13 11.76 5.86 8.53
C GLU A 13 12.94 5.45 7.65
N VAL A 14 13.23 4.14 7.58
CA VAL A 14 14.41 3.60 6.88
C VAL A 14 14.05 2.76 5.65
N THR A 15 12.76 2.59 5.38
CA THR A 15 12.23 1.84 4.23
C THR A 15 11.02 2.54 3.63
N ASP A 16 10.66 2.17 2.42
CA ASP A 16 9.40 2.55 1.75
C ASP A 16 8.20 1.69 2.18
N SER A 17 8.31 1.00 3.33
CA SER A 17 7.25 0.11 3.79
C SER A 17 6.02 0.86 4.29
N VAL A 18 4.85 0.29 3.97
CA VAL A 18 3.57 0.67 4.58
C VAL A 18 3.28 -0.33 5.70
N THR A 19 3.20 0.17 6.94
CA THR A 19 2.98 -0.67 8.13
C THR A 19 1.61 -0.37 8.73
N ILE A 20 0.83 -1.41 9.03
CA ILE A 20 -0.45 -1.30 9.73
C ILE A 20 -0.28 -1.78 11.17
N THR A 21 -0.76 -1.02 12.14
CA THR A 21 -0.74 -1.39 13.57
C THR A 21 -2.13 -1.26 14.16
N VAL A 22 -2.53 -2.25 14.98
CA VAL A 22 -3.76 -2.20 15.78
C VAL A 22 -3.39 -1.99 17.24
N SER A 23 -4.02 -1.00 17.87
CA SER A 23 -3.90 -0.71 19.30
C SER A 23 -4.50 -1.84 20.12
N GLU A 24 -3.72 -2.40 21.05
CA GLU A 24 -4.22 -3.43 21.97
C GLU A 24 -5.17 -2.86 23.03
N GLU A 25 -4.99 -1.58 23.38
CA GLU A 25 -5.79 -0.90 24.41
C GLU A 25 -7.15 -0.44 23.87
N THR A 26 -7.17 0.05 22.62
CA THR A 26 -8.34 0.75 22.06
C THR A 26 -8.94 0.08 20.84
N GLY A 27 -8.23 -0.90 20.24
CA GLY A 27 -8.61 -1.47 18.94
C GLY A 27 -8.45 -0.52 17.75
N GLY A 28 -8.00 0.73 17.97
CA GLY A 28 -7.79 1.72 16.93
C GLY A 28 -6.72 1.27 15.93
N ILE A 29 -6.97 1.51 14.64
CA ILE A 29 -6.06 1.16 13.54
C ILE A 29 -5.22 2.38 13.19
N SER A 30 -3.92 2.19 13.07
CA SER A 30 -2.98 3.19 12.60
C SER A 30 -2.17 2.65 11.42
N VAL A 31 -1.80 3.53 10.51
CA VAL A 31 -0.90 3.23 9.39
C VAL A 31 0.32 4.12 9.49
N THR A 32 1.48 3.56 9.23
CA THR A 32 2.74 4.28 9.16
C THR A 32 3.39 4.10 7.80
N LYS A 33 3.85 5.19 7.19
CA LYS A 33 4.62 5.18 5.93
C LYS A 33 5.53 6.40 5.90
N ASN A 34 6.72 6.29 5.30
CA ASN A 34 7.65 7.42 5.12
C ASN A 34 7.93 8.21 6.42
N GLY A 35 8.00 7.54 7.58
CA GLY A 35 8.17 8.18 8.89
C GLY A 35 6.95 8.97 9.40
N GLU A 36 5.80 8.89 8.73
CA GLU A 36 4.54 9.52 9.14
C GLU A 36 3.59 8.49 9.75
N LEU A 37 2.96 8.85 10.86
CA LEU A 37 2.00 8.00 11.57
C LEU A 37 0.58 8.58 11.47
N HIS A 38 -0.28 7.88 10.74
CA HIS A 38 -1.71 8.16 10.63
C HIS A 38 -2.48 7.32 11.65
N ARG A 39 -3.15 7.94 12.62
CA ARG A 39 -3.84 7.26 13.72
C ARG A 39 -5.35 7.27 13.55
N ASP A 40 -5.99 6.33 14.24
CA ASP A 40 -7.44 6.21 14.38
C ASP A 40 -8.17 6.30 13.04
N LEU A 41 -7.65 5.55 12.07
CA LEU A 41 -8.21 5.46 10.73
C LEU A 41 -9.51 4.68 10.76
N ASP A 42 -10.53 5.21 10.09
CA ASP A 42 -11.72 4.44 9.76
C ASP A 42 -11.42 3.40 8.66
N LYS A 43 -12.36 2.46 8.48
CA LYS A 43 -12.19 1.38 7.50
C LYS A 43 -12.08 1.91 6.07
N GLU A 44 -12.82 2.96 5.74
CA GLU A 44 -12.87 3.50 4.38
C GLU A 44 -11.57 4.22 4.01
N THR A 45 -11.05 5.06 4.91
CA THR A 45 -9.77 5.74 4.76
C THR A 45 -8.62 4.74 4.70
N LEU A 46 -8.64 3.70 5.54
CA LEU A 46 -7.65 2.63 5.48
C LEU A 46 -7.67 1.94 4.12
N ALA A 47 -8.85 1.55 3.62
CA ALA A 47 -8.97 0.88 2.33
C ALA A 47 -8.47 1.75 1.18
N ASN A 48 -8.85 3.03 1.16
CA ASN A 48 -8.41 3.98 0.16
C ASN A 48 -6.88 4.19 0.19
N LEU A 49 -6.30 4.32 1.38
CA LEU A 49 -4.86 4.46 1.56
C LEU A 49 -4.13 3.23 1.02
N LEU A 50 -4.57 2.02 1.38
CA LEU A 50 -3.94 0.78 0.92
C LEU A 50 -4.08 0.57 -0.59
N GLN A 51 -5.23 0.91 -1.18
CA GLN A 51 -5.40 0.85 -2.63
C GLN A 51 -4.44 1.79 -3.34
N ASN A 52 -4.29 3.02 -2.84
CA ASN A 52 -3.41 4.01 -3.46
C ASN A 52 -1.93 3.62 -3.35
N GLU A 53 -1.50 3.06 -2.22
CA GLU A 53 -0.10 2.72 -1.99
C GLU A 53 0.31 1.37 -2.62
N LEU A 54 -0.55 0.36 -2.56
CA LEU A 54 -0.17 -1.02 -2.93
C LEU A 54 -0.65 -1.43 -4.32
N MET A 55 -1.68 -0.79 -4.88
CA MET A 55 -2.16 -1.14 -6.22
C MET A 55 -1.43 -0.31 -7.28
N HIS A 56 -0.34 -0.86 -7.81
CA HIS A 56 0.19 -0.34 -9.07
C HIS A 56 -0.83 -0.60 -10.18
N LYS A 57 -1.29 0.46 -10.85
CA LYS A 57 -2.15 0.31 -12.04
C LYS A 57 -1.36 -0.49 -13.07
N PHE A 58 -1.63 -1.79 -13.15
CA PHE A 58 -1.11 -2.64 -14.19
C PHE A 58 -1.61 -2.03 -15.50
N LYS A 59 -0.75 -1.28 -16.17
CA LYS A 59 -1.04 -0.81 -17.53
C LYS A 59 -0.92 -2.08 -18.35
N PRO A 60 -2.02 -2.69 -18.84
CA PRO A 60 -1.87 -3.81 -19.74
C PRO A 60 -0.99 -3.29 -20.88
N SER A 61 0.21 -3.86 -21.02
CA SER A 61 1.07 -3.53 -22.14
C SER A 61 0.24 -3.77 -23.38
N SER A 62 -0.19 -2.68 -24.03
CA SER A 62 -1.04 -2.74 -25.20
C SER A 62 -0.40 -3.73 -26.16
N SER A 63 -1.16 -4.76 -26.54
CA SER A 63 -0.77 -5.88 -27.37
C SER A 63 -0.45 -5.49 -28.82
N ARG A 64 0.34 -4.42 -29.04
CA ARG A 64 0.95 -4.11 -30.34
C ARG A 64 1.85 -5.24 -30.81
N THR A 65 2.31 -6.09 -29.89
CA THR A 65 3.10 -7.30 -30.19
C THR A 65 2.28 -8.55 -30.55
N TRP A 66 0.96 -8.59 -30.35
CA TRP A 66 0.15 -9.73 -30.78
C TRP A 66 -0.43 -9.55 -32.20
N ASN A 67 -0.75 -8.31 -32.59
CA ASN A 67 -1.32 -8.05 -33.92
C ASN A 67 -0.34 -8.31 -35.08
N TRP A 68 0.98 -8.13 -34.91
CA TRP A 68 1.94 -8.40 -36.00
C TRP A 68 2.16 -9.90 -36.24
N MET A 69 1.92 -10.73 -35.22
CA MET A 69 2.12 -12.17 -35.31
C MET A 69 0.91 -12.84 -35.99
N VAL A 70 -0.29 -12.34 -35.72
CA VAL A 70 -1.53 -12.78 -36.41
C VAL A 70 -1.51 -12.37 -37.88
N LYS A 71 -1.04 -11.16 -38.20
CA LYS A 71 -1.01 -10.63 -39.58
C LYS A 71 0.08 -11.25 -40.48
N ARG A 72 0.94 -12.13 -39.96
CA ARG A 72 1.97 -12.84 -40.74
C ARG A 72 1.50 -14.20 -41.26
N ASN A 73 0.30 -14.65 -40.87
CA ASN A 73 -0.26 -15.95 -41.25
C ASN A 73 -1.51 -15.84 -42.16
N GLU A 74 -1.78 -14.66 -42.75
CA GLU A 74 -2.75 -14.47 -43.84
C GLU A 74 -2.03 -14.22 -45.16
#